data_AF-A0A959ITD1-F1
#
_entry.id   AF-A0A959ITD1-F1
#
_cell.length_a   1.000
_cell.length_b   1.000
_cell.length_c   1.000
_cell.angle_alpha   90.00
_cell.angle_beta   90.00
_cell.angle_gamma   90.00
#
_symmetry.space_group_name_H-M   'P 1'
#
loop_
_entity.id
_entity.type
_entity.pdbx_description
1 polymer ?
#
loop_
_entity_poly.entity_id
_entity_poly.type
_entity_poly.pdbx_seq_one_letter_code
_entity_poly.pdbx_strand_id
1 'polypeptide(L)'
;VDDVLYTGRTVQAALTALQHYGRPKKVELLCLIDRRFNRHLPIKSDFTGMRVDALDEAYVKVEWKAQNGEDRVVLYPTRTEAE
;
A
#
# COMPACT_ATOMS: atom_id res chain seq x y z
N VAL A 1 -8.58 0.29 -3.71
CA VAL A 1 -7.82 -0.96 -3.66
C VAL A 1 -6.37 -0.59 -3.93
N ASP A 2 -5.45 -1.07 -3.11
CA ASP A 2 -4.02 -0.81 -3.22
C ASP A 2 -3.23 -2.09 -2.93
N ASP A 3 -2.02 -2.21 -3.43
CA ASP A 3 -1.16 -3.38 -3.15
C ASP A 3 -0.47 -3.22 -1.79
N VAL A 4 0.22 -2.11 -1.56
CA VAL A 4 1.00 -1.84 -0.35
C VAL A 4 0.61 -0.50 0.25
N LEU A 5 0.01 -0.55 1.43
CA LEU A 5 -0.31 0.61 2.21
C LEU A 5 0.91 1.02 3.08
N TYR A 6 1.63 2.07 2.67
CA TYR A 6 2.85 2.59 3.34
C TYR A 6 2.63 3.94 4.03
N THR A 7 3.16 5.06 3.51
CA THR A 7 3.04 6.37 4.17
C THR A 7 1.60 6.92 4.20
N GLY A 8 0.74 6.41 3.32
CA GLY A 8 -0.64 6.88 3.10
C GLY A 8 -0.76 7.98 2.04
N ARG A 9 0.34 8.50 1.48
CA ARG A 9 0.30 9.61 0.51
C ARG A 9 -0.42 9.25 -0.80
N THR A 10 -0.24 8.04 -1.31
CA THR A 10 -0.96 7.55 -2.50
C THR A 10 -2.47 7.53 -2.28
N VAL A 11 -2.91 7.03 -1.11
CA VAL A 11 -4.33 7.02 -0.72
C VAL A 11 -4.87 8.44 -0.57
N GLN A 12 -4.12 9.35 0.05
CA GLN A 12 -4.53 10.75 0.15
C GLN A 12 -4.70 11.39 -1.23
N ALA A 13 -3.79 11.13 -2.17
CA ALA A 13 -3.92 11.61 -3.54
C ALA A 13 -5.18 11.03 -4.21
N ALA A 14 -5.48 9.74 -4.00
CA ALA A 14 -6.70 9.11 -4.49
C ALA A 14 -7.97 9.71 -3.87
N LEU A 15 -7.98 10.01 -2.56
CA LEU A 15 -9.11 10.68 -1.88
C LEU A 15 -9.34 12.10 -2.41
N THR A 16 -8.27 12.85 -2.69
CA THR A 16 -8.38 14.16 -3.35
C THR A 16 -8.95 14.00 -4.76
N ALA A 17 -8.42 13.05 -5.56
CA ALA A 17 -8.92 12.77 -6.91
C ALA A 17 -10.41 12.42 -6.92
N LEU A 18 -10.87 11.57 -6.00
CA LEU A 18 -12.28 11.17 -5.88
C LEU A 18 -13.22 12.37 -5.68
N GLN A 19 -12.79 13.41 -4.96
CA GLN A 19 -13.61 14.62 -4.75
C GLN A 19 -13.92 15.38 -6.04
N HIS A 20 -13.07 15.24 -7.08
CA HIS A 20 -13.34 15.83 -8.39
C HIS A 20 -14.42 15.08 -9.18
N TYR A 21 -14.68 13.80 -8.85
CA TYR A 21 -15.69 12.97 -9.51
C TYR A 21 -17.01 12.89 -8.75
N GLY A 22 -17.05 13.36 -7.49
CA GLY A 22 -18.29 13.45 -6.72
C GLY A 22 -18.09 13.36 -5.21
N ARG A 23 -19.19 13.10 -4.51
CA ARG A 23 -19.23 12.96 -3.04
C ARG A 23 -19.80 11.59 -2.68
N PRO A 24 -18.98 10.52 -2.71
CA PRO A 24 -19.44 9.20 -2.33
C PRO A 24 -19.94 9.20 -0.88
N LYS A 25 -20.99 8.44 -0.60
CA LYS A 25 -21.55 8.31 0.77
C LYS A 25 -20.56 7.64 1.74
N LYS A 26 -19.68 6.80 1.22
CA LYS A 26 -18.66 6.05 1.96
C LYS A 26 -17.49 5.76 1.03
N VAL A 27 -16.28 5.77 1.58
CA VAL A 27 -15.07 5.30 0.90
C VAL A 27 -14.42 4.28 1.83
N GLU A 28 -14.02 3.14 1.26
CA GLU A 28 -13.32 2.08 1.99
C GLU A 28 -12.00 1.76 1.31
N LEU A 29 -10.97 1.49 2.11
CA LEU A 29 -9.64 1.14 1.65
C LEU A 29 -9.37 -0.35 1.89
N LEU A 30 -9.23 -1.09 0.80
CA LEU A 30 -8.67 -2.44 0.79
C LEU A 30 -7.22 -2.38 0.35
N CYS A 31 -6.31 -2.95 1.14
CA CYS A 31 -4.91 -3.16 0.74
C CYS A 31 -4.49 -4.63 0.92
N LEU A 32 -3.60 -5.12 0.06
CA LEU A 32 -3.05 -6.46 0.21
C LEU A 32 -2.08 -6.51 1.41
N ILE A 33 -1.11 -5.59 1.46
CA ILE A 33 -0.13 -5.47 2.55
C ILE A 33 -0.28 -4.12 3.26
N ASP A 34 -0.34 -4.14 4.59
CA ASP A 34 -0.24 -2.94 5.43
C ASP A 34 1.12 -2.90 6.12
N ARG A 35 1.97 -1.96 5.69
CA ARG A 35 3.30 -1.75 6.24
C ARG A 35 3.21 -0.80 7.44
N ARG A 36 3.41 -1.34 8.64
CA ARG A 36 3.19 -0.60 9.90
C ARG A 36 4.42 0.21 10.31
N PHE A 37 4.22 1.11 11.29
CA PHE A 37 5.22 1.94 11.97
C PHE A 37 5.85 3.11 11.19
N ASN A 38 5.49 3.30 9.92
CA ASN A 38 6.03 4.37 9.08
C ASN A 38 4.92 5.23 8.42
N ARG A 39 3.83 5.43 9.15
CA ARG A 39 2.67 6.17 8.65
C ARG A 39 2.93 7.68 8.77
N HIS A 40 2.74 8.41 7.67
CA HIS A 40 2.86 9.88 7.68
C HIS A 40 1.51 10.60 7.76
N LEU A 41 0.42 9.93 7.34
CA LEU A 41 -0.94 10.47 7.35
C LEU A 41 -1.85 9.55 8.16
N PRO A 42 -2.86 10.03 8.89
CA PRO A 42 -3.75 9.21 9.72
C PRO A 42 -4.75 8.38 8.87
N ILE A 43 -4.22 7.54 7.98
CA ILE A 43 -4.93 6.70 7.03
C ILE A 43 -4.68 5.24 7.43
N LYS A 44 -5.77 4.47 7.48
CA LYS A 44 -5.77 3.04 7.78
C LYS A 44 -6.65 2.33 6.75
N SER A 45 -6.30 1.10 6.40
CA SER A 45 -7.20 0.25 5.61
C SER A 45 -8.34 -0.31 6.45
N ASP A 46 -9.51 -0.39 5.83
CA ASP A 46 -10.68 -1.11 6.36
C ASP A 46 -10.48 -2.62 6.20
N PHE A 47 -9.86 -3.02 5.08
CA PHE A 47 -9.55 -4.41 4.76
C PHE A 47 -8.06 -4.57 4.48
N THR A 48 -7.43 -5.55 5.13
CA THR A 48 -6.01 -5.82 5.00
C THR A 48 -5.82 -7.31 4.74
N GLY A 49 -5.05 -7.68 3.71
CA GLY A 49 -4.63 -9.07 3.52
C GLY A 49 -3.65 -9.53 4.60
N MET A 50 -2.50 -8.86 4.69
CA MET A 50 -1.46 -9.14 5.68
C MET A 50 -0.85 -7.84 6.23
N ARG A 51 -0.46 -7.86 7.51
CA ARG A 51 0.30 -6.78 8.15
C ARG A 51 1.75 -7.19 8.27
N VAL A 52 2.64 -6.26 7.92
CA VAL A 52 4.09 -6.46 8.03
C VAL A 52 4.68 -5.35 8.86
N ASP A 53 5.46 -5.75 9.86
CA ASP A 53 6.25 -4.84 10.67
C ASP A 53 7.56 -4.59 9.93
N ALA A 54 7.63 -3.43 9.28
CA ALA A 54 8.78 -3.05 8.50
C ALA A 54 9.20 -1.65 8.92
N LEU A 55 10.28 -1.60 9.70
CA LEU A 55 10.93 -0.40 10.18
C LEU A 55 11.63 0.34 9.02
N ASP A 56 11.84 1.64 9.20
CA ASP A 56 12.74 2.49 8.41
C ASP A 56 12.73 2.26 6.88
N GLU A 57 13.80 1.66 6.35
CA GLU A 57 14.10 1.54 4.92
C GLU A 57 13.54 0.28 4.26
N ALA A 58 12.97 -0.63 5.05
CA ALA A 58 12.46 -1.91 4.56
C ALA A 58 11.47 -1.71 3.41
N TYR A 59 11.50 -2.56 2.40
CA TYR A 59 10.71 -2.38 1.19
C TYR A 59 9.88 -3.62 0.92
N VAL A 60 8.59 -3.42 0.61
CA VAL A 60 7.67 -4.51 0.26
C VAL A 60 7.40 -4.41 -1.23
N LYS A 61 7.66 -5.50 -1.94
CA LYS A 61 7.34 -5.66 -3.36
C LYS A 61 6.25 -6.72 -3.51
N VAL A 62 5.19 -6.37 -4.22
CA VAL A 62 4.15 -7.32 -4.63
C VAL A 62 4.42 -7.67 -6.08
N GLU A 63 4.65 -8.95 -6.35
CA GLU A 63 4.90 -9.48 -7.68
C GLU A 63 3.70 -10.29 -8.15
N TRP A 64 3.28 -10.03 -9.39
CA TRP A 64 2.14 -10.70 -10.00
C TRP A 64 2.62 -11.67 -11.06
N LYS A 65 1.99 -12.84 -11.13
CA LYS A 65 2.29 -13.89 -12.11
C LYS A 65 2.26 -13.39 -13.55
N ALA A 66 1.35 -12.47 -13.86
CA ALA A 66 1.22 -11.88 -15.19
C ALA A 66 2.46 -11.10 -15.65
N GLN A 67 3.29 -10.63 -14.72
CA GLN A 67 4.48 -9.82 -15.00
C GLN A 67 5.77 -10.61 -14.75
N ASN A 68 5.82 -11.39 -13.67
CA ASN A 68 7.07 -11.98 -13.15
C ASN A 68 7.04 -13.52 -13.07
N GLY A 69 5.98 -14.18 -13.56
CA GLY A 69 5.86 -15.64 -13.62
C GLY A 69 5.35 -16.31 -12.34
N GLU A 70 5.33 -15.61 -11.21
CA GLU A 70 4.82 -16.10 -9.92
C GLU A 70 4.12 -14.97 -9.14
N ASP A 71 3.08 -15.31 -8.37
CA ASP A 71 2.44 -14.41 -7.41
C ASP A 71 3.15 -14.51 -6.07
N ARG A 72 3.80 -13.44 -5.62
CA ARG A 72 4.48 -13.43 -4.32
C ARG A 72 4.62 -12.03 -3.73
N VAL A 73 4.83 -11.99 -2.42
CA VAL A 73 5.14 -10.77 -1.67
C VAL A 73 6.53 -10.92 -1.10
N VAL A 74 7.43 -10.00 -1.44
CA VAL A 74 8.83 -10.01 -1.02
C VAL A 74 9.10 -8.83 -0.11
N LEU A 75 9.74 -9.10 1.02
CA LEU A 75 10.19 -8.08 1.98
C LEU A 75 11.72 -7.96 1.88
N TYR A 76 12.19 -6.77 1.56
CA TYR A 76 13.59 -6.41 1.50
C TYR A 76 13.96 -5.54 2.71
N PRO A 77 15.18 -5.68 3.25
CA PRO A 77 15.64 -4.87 4.39
C PRO A 77 15.84 -3.39 4.04
N THR A 78 16.22 -3.08 2.80
CA THR A 78 16.38 -1.73 2.25
C THR A 78 16.01 -1.76 0.77
N ARG A 79 15.51 -0.66 0.22
CA ARG A 79 15.26 -0.54 -1.23
C ARG A 79 16.57 -0.33 -1.98
N THR A 80 16.97 -1.27 -2.83
CA THR A 80 18.11 -1.09 -3.74
C THR A 80 17.65 -0.53 -5.09
N GLU A 81 18.53 0.11 -5.86
CA GLU A 81 18.19 0.71 -7.17
C GLU A 81 17.73 -0.32 -8.22
N ALA A 82 17.97 -1.61 -7.97
CA ALA A 82 17.64 -2.70 -8.88
C ALA A 82 16.22 -3.28 -8.68
N GLU A 83 15.45 -2.78 -7.71
CA GLU A 83 14.18 -3.36 -7.24
C GLU A 83 12.95 -2.48 -7.49
#